data_AF-A0A256WBG7-F1
#
_entry.id   AF-A0A256WBG7-F1
#
_cell.length_a   1.000
_cell.length_b   1.000
_cell.length_c   1.000
_cell.angle_alpha   90.00
_cell.angle_beta   90.00
_cell.angle_gamma   90.00
#
_symmetry.space_group_name_H-M   'P 1'
#
loop_
_entity.id
_entity.type
_entity.pdbx_description
1 polymer ?
#
loop_
_entity_poly.entity_id
_entity_poly.type
_entity_poly.pdbx_seq_one_letter_code
_entity_poly.pdbx_strand_id
1 'polypeptide(L)'
;MKKIVLIAGICLLIGHVALSQVKPFRFGLKLAPNIGWISPDSEGYESDGSVPGFSWGFISDFTITENYFVATGFNVNYMNGKMQFPHQIDIIENDDTTTDPENENQQV
;
A
#
# COMPACT_ATOMS: atom_id res chain seq x y z
N MET A 1 -24.88 47.93 -14.72
CA MET A 1 -23.51 47.96 -14.18
C MET A 1 -23.08 46.62 -13.59
N LYS A 2 -23.88 45.96 -12.73
CA LYS A 2 -23.57 44.64 -12.13
C LYS A 2 -23.19 43.52 -13.11
N LYS A 3 -23.86 43.42 -14.26
CA LYS A 3 -23.60 42.40 -15.30
C LYS A 3 -22.27 42.57 -16.04
N ILE A 4 -21.77 43.80 -16.17
CA ILE A 4 -20.48 44.07 -16.85
C ILE A 4 -19.32 43.69 -15.93
N VAL A 5 -19.45 43.95 -14.63
CA VAL A 5 -18.46 43.53 -13.61
C VAL A 5 -18.35 42.01 -13.55
N LEU A 6 -19.48 41.30 -13.71
CA LEU A 6 -19.53 39.83 -13.67
C LEU A 6 -18.84 39.21 -14.91
N ILE A 7 -19.07 39.77 -16.10
CA ILE A 7 -18.42 39.33 -17.34
C ILE A 7 -16.91 39.64 -17.30
N ALA A 8 -16.51 40.80 -16.80
CA ALA A 8 -15.10 41.15 -16.63
C ALA A 8 -14.38 40.21 -15.64
N GLY A 9 -15.04 39.83 -14.55
CA GLY A 9 -14.52 38.84 -13.59
C GLY A 9 -14.35 37.45 -14.21
N ILE A 10 -15.30 37.01 -15.04
CA ILE A 10 -15.20 35.72 -15.76
C ILE A 10 -14.06 35.72 -16.78
N CYS A 11 -13.88 36.81 -17.55
CA CYS A 11 -12.76 36.91 -18.50
C CYS A 11 -11.38 36.88 -17.81
N LEU A 12 -11.28 37.41 -16.59
CA LEU A 12 -10.03 37.42 -15.81
C LEU A 12 -9.63 36.02 -15.32
N LEU A 13 -10.60 35.11 -15.14
CA LEU A 13 -10.34 33.70 -14.80
C LEU A 13 -9.81 32.89 -15.99
N ILE A 14 -10.09 33.30 -17.23
CA ILE A 14 -9.72 32.56 -18.46
C ILE A 14 -8.31 32.95 -18.96
N GLY A 15 -7.74 34.07 -18.48
CA GLY A 15 -6.50 34.66 -18.99
C GLY A 15 -5.17 33.99 -18.58
N HIS A 16 -5.18 32.82 -17.92
CA HIS A 16 -3.92 32.15 -17.55
C HIS A 16 -3.32 31.39 -18.74
N VAL A 17 -2.54 32.09 -19.56
CA VAL A 17 -1.59 31.44 -20.49
C VAL A 17 -0.43 30.86 -19.68
N ALA A 18 -0.50 29.57 -19.38
CA ALA A 18 0.60 28.86 -18.74
C ALA A 18 1.76 28.69 -19.74
N LEU A 19 2.77 29.56 -19.64
CA LEU A 19 4.03 29.35 -20.35
C LEU A 19 4.77 28.17 -19.69
N SER A 20 4.65 26.98 -20.31
CA SER A 20 5.39 25.81 -19.87
C SER A 20 6.87 25.96 -20.24
N GLN A 21 7.65 26.51 -19.30
CA GLN A 21 9.10 26.50 -19.39
C GLN A 21 9.60 25.07 -19.15
N VAL A 22 10.25 24.49 -20.16
CA VAL A 22 10.88 23.17 -20.08
C VAL A 22 12.03 23.27 -19.07
N LYS A 23 11.77 22.81 -17.83
CA LYS A 23 12.80 22.82 -16.78
C LYS A 23 13.78 21.67 -17.05
N PRO A 24 15.10 21.91 -16.99
CA PRO A 24 16.10 20.87 -17.25
C PRO A 24 16.07 19.76 -16.18
N PHE A 25 15.65 20.08 -14.96
CA PHE A 25 15.60 19.16 -13.83
C PHE A 25 14.35 19.40 -12.97
N ARG A 26 13.70 18.33 -12.53
CA ARG A 26 12.56 18.35 -11.61
C ARG A 26 12.78 17.29 -10.54
N PHE A 27 12.60 17.65 -9.28
CA PHE A 27 12.67 16.73 -8.15
C PHE A 27 11.34 16.72 -7.40
N GLY A 28 10.90 15.54 -6.95
CA GLY A 28 9.64 15.36 -6.26
C GLY A 28 9.68 14.25 -5.21
N LEU A 29 8.81 14.38 -4.21
CA LEU A 29 8.50 13.33 -3.25
C LEU A 29 7.27 12.56 -3.75
N LYS A 30 7.29 11.24 -3.65
CA LYS A 30 6.19 10.33 -3.97
C LYS A 30 5.66 9.71 -2.68
N LEU A 31 4.36 9.81 -2.47
CA LEU A 31 3.61 9.08 -1.45
C LEU A 31 2.46 8.36 -2.15
N ALA A 32 2.32 7.06 -1.94
CA ALA A 32 1.34 6.23 -2.65
C ALA A 32 0.78 5.14 -1.72
N PRO A 33 -0.52 5.18 -1.38
CA PRO A 33 -1.18 4.01 -0.81
C PRO A 33 -1.27 2.90 -1.89
N ASN A 34 -1.15 1.64 -1.48
CA ASN A 34 -1.27 0.50 -2.38
C ASN A 34 -2.12 -0.61 -1.74
N ILE A 35 -2.55 -1.59 -2.54
CA ILE A 35 -3.21 -2.81 -2.09
C ILE A 35 -2.43 -3.97 -2.70
N GLY A 36 -1.91 -4.87 -1.87
CA GLY A 36 -1.19 -6.05 -2.30
C GLY A 36 -2.07 -7.30 -2.24
N TRP A 37 -1.91 -8.19 -3.22
CA TRP A 37 -2.49 -9.53 -3.26
C TRP A 37 -1.39 -10.50 -3.66
N ILE A 38 -1.18 -11.57 -2.89
CA ILE A 38 -0.18 -12.61 -3.18
C ILE A 38 -0.94 -13.89 -3.53
N SER A 39 -0.64 -14.44 -4.70
CA SER A 39 -1.15 -15.73 -5.16
C SER A 39 -0.02 -16.75 -5.13
N PRO A 40 0.10 -17.57 -4.06
CA PRO A 40 1.08 -18.65 -4.01
C PRO A 40 0.72 -19.76 -5.01
N ASP A 41 1.75 -20.36 -5.64
CA ASP A 41 1.64 -21.48 -6.59
C ASP A 41 2.07 -22.82 -5.96
N SER A 42 2.24 -22.85 -4.63
CA SER A 42 2.71 -24.03 -3.90
C SER A 42 1.52 -24.85 -3.38
N GLU A 43 1.59 -26.17 -3.52
CA GLU A 43 0.58 -27.08 -2.97
C GLU A 43 0.40 -26.84 -1.46
N GLY A 44 -0.85 -26.62 -1.05
CA GLY A 44 -1.24 -26.39 0.35
C GLY A 44 -1.14 -24.93 0.84
N TYR A 45 -0.63 -24.00 0.05
CA TYR A 45 -0.63 -22.57 0.38
C TYR A 45 -1.77 -21.87 -0.35
N GLU A 46 -2.70 -21.27 0.39
CA GLU A 46 -3.78 -20.48 -0.18
C GLU A 46 -3.56 -18.99 0.05
N SER A 47 -4.02 -18.18 -0.92
CA SER A 47 -4.05 -16.73 -0.82
C SER A 47 -5.14 -16.30 0.16
N ASP A 48 -4.79 -15.61 1.25
CA ASP A 48 -5.74 -15.18 2.30
C ASP A 48 -6.07 -13.67 2.19
N GLY A 49 -6.26 -13.19 0.97
CA GLY A 49 -6.86 -11.88 0.73
C GLY A 49 -5.89 -10.72 0.44
N SER A 50 -6.49 -9.56 0.15
CA SER A 50 -5.78 -8.29 -0.08
C SER A 50 -5.40 -7.63 1.23
N VAL A 51 -4.20 -7.06 1.26
CA VAL A 51 -3.70 -6.29 2.41
C VAL A 51 -3.38 -4.87 1.96
N PRO A 52 -3.89 -3.84 2.65
CA PRO A 52 -3.49 -2.47 2.37
C PRO A 52 -2.00 -2.28 2.68
N GLY A 53 -1.35 -1.47 1.87
CA GLY A 53 0.06 -1.14 1.98
C GLY A 53 0.30 0.32 1.67
N PHE A 54 1.56 0.70 1.81
CA PHE A 54 1.99 2.06 1.55
C PHE A 54 3.34 2.06 0.84
N SER A 55 3.65 3.14 0.14
CA SER A 55 4.92 3.31 -0.53
C SER A 55 5.31 4.76 -0.53
N TRP A 56 6.60 5.02 -0.40
CA TRP A 56 7.14 6.36 -0.45
C TRP A 56 8.47 6.37 -1.18
N GLY A 57 8.89 7.53 -1.65
CA GLY A 57 10.15 7.65 -2.36
C GLY A 57 10.37 9.03 -2.95
N PHE A 58 11.45 9.14 -3.72
CA PHE A 58 11.83 10.35 -4.42
C PHE A 58 11.92 10.07 -5.91
N ILE A 59 11.55 11.05 -6.72
CA ILE A 59 11.60 10.99 -8.18
C ILE A 59 12.27 12.25 -8.72
N SER A 60 13.09 12.06 -9.74
CA SER A 60 13.87 13.08 -10.42
C SER A 60 13.69 12.93 -11.93
N ASP A 61 13.18 13.97 -12.59
CA ASP A 61 13.06 14.01 -14.04
C ASP A 61 14.15 14.90 -14.64
N PHE A 62 14.92 14.34 -15.56
CA PHE A 62 15.91 15.04 -16.37
C PHE A 62 15.39 15.24 -17.78
N THR A 63 15.37 16.48 -18.25
CA THR A 63 14.90 16.81 -19.60
C THR A 63 16.04 16.69 -20.60
N ILE A 64 15.86 15.86 -21.63
CA ILE A 64 16.83 15.72 -22.72
C ILE A 64 16.50 16.70 -23.85
N THR A 65 15.23 16.77 -24.25
CA THR A 65 14.71 17.59 -25.36
C THR A 65 13.23 17.87 -25.11
N GLU A 66 12.64 18.79 -25.86
CA GLU A 66 11.20 19.02 -25.83
C GLU A 66 10.44 17.68 -25.97
N ASN A 67 9.60 17.37 -24.98
CA ASN A 67 8.81 16.14 -24.86
C ASN A 67 9.58 14.84 -24.55
N TYR A 68 10.89 14.90 -24.32
CA TYR A 68 11.71 13.75 -23.94
C TYR A 68 12.34 13.95 -22.56
N PHE A 69 11.94 13.08 -21.63
CA PHE A 69 12.37 13.12 -20.25
C PHE A 69 12.84 11.74 -19.82
N VAL A 70 13.90 11.70 -19.02
CA VAL A 70 14.34 10.50 -18.32
C VAL A 70 14.01 10.68 -16.84
N ALA A 71 13.10 9.85 -16.36
CA ALA A 71 12.72 9.79 -14.95
C ALA A 71 13.61 8.77 -14.23
N THR A 72 14.17 9.18 -13.11
CA THR A 72 14.93 8.33 -12.19
C THR A 72 14.37 8.50 -10.80
N GLY A 73 14.57 7.53 -9.91
CA GLY A 73 14.03 7.65 -8.57
C GLY A 73 14.39 6.51 -7.66
N PHE A 74 14.14 6.72 -6.38
CA PHE A 74 14.27 5.73 -5.33
C PHE A 74 12.92 5.53 -4.67
N ASN A 75 12.51 4.28 -4.46
CA ASN A 75 11.19 3.98 -3.92
C ASN A 75 11.23 2.80 -2.94
N VAL A 76 10.64 3.00 -1.77
CA VAL A 76 10.43 1.99 -0.74
C VAL A 76 8.97 1.55 -0.84
N ASN A 77 8.76 0.26 -1.10
CA ASN A 77 7.44 -0.35 -1.21
C ASN A 77 7.22 -1.28 -0.02
N TYR A 78 6.22 -0.98 0.81
CA TYR A 78 5.70 -1.92 1.79
C TYR A 78 4.67 -2.81 1.09
N MET A 79 5.14 -3.94 0.58
CA MET A 79 4.31 -4.96 -0.05
C MET A 79 3.79 -5.90 1.03
N ASN A 80 2.46 -6.04 1.10
CA ASN A 80 1.79 -6.92 2.04
C ASN A 80 0.93 -7.93 1.27
N GLY A 81 0.78 -9.12 1.81
CA GLY A 81 -0.16 -10.13 1.33
C GLY A 81 -0.31 -11.21 2.39
N LYS A 82 -1.53 -11.70 2.58
CA LYS A 82 -1.81 -12.77 3.53
C LYS A 82 -1.72 -14.12 2.82
N MET A 83 -1.19 -15.11 3.53
CA MET A 83 -1.11 -16.50 3.08
C MET A 83 -1.63 -17.39 4.18
N GLN A 84 -2.44 -18.38 3.82
CA GLN A 84 -2.89 -19.43 4.72
C GLN A 84 -1.89 -20.59 4.67
N PHE A 85 -1.52 -21.09 5.85
CA PHE A 85 -0.56 -22.18 6.01
C PHE A 85 -1.31 -23.48 6.37
N PRO A 86 -0.98 -24.62 5.76
CA PRO A 86 -1.73 -25.86 5.95
C PRO A 86 -1.47 -26.55 7.31
N HIS A 87 -0.43 -26.14 8.05
CA HIS A 87 -0.05 -26.72 9.34
C HIS A 87 -0.16 -25.68 10.46
N GLN A 88 -1.35 -25.14 10.69
CA GLN A 88 -1.63 -24.42 11.92
C GLN A 88 -1.69 -25.45 13.05
N ILE A 89 -0.62 -25.54 13.85
CA ILE A 89 -0.68 -26.28 15.11
C ILE A 89 -1.52 -25.42 16.05
N ASP A 90 -2.80 -25.72 16.15
CA ASP A 90 -3.62 -25.23 17.24
C ASP A 90 -3.03 -25.84 18.52
N ILE A 91 -2.36 -25.00 19.32
CA ILE A 91 -2.02 -25.39 20.69
C ILE A 91 -3.36 -25.50 21.39
N ILE A 92 -3.88 -26.73 21.48
CA ILE A 92 -4.98 -27.05 22.38
C ILE A 92 -4.41 -26.82 23.77
N GLU A 93 -4.72 -25.65 24.35
CA GLU A 93 -4.59 -25.41 25.77
C GLU A 93 -5.62 -26.32 26.46
N ASN A 94 -5.22 -27.57 26.68
CA ASN A 94 -5.94 -28.50 27.55
C ASN A 94 -5.72 -27.98 28.99
N ASP A 95 -6.45 -26.94 29.38
CA ASP A 95 -6.66 -26.62 30.78
C ASP A 95 -7.76 -27.53 31.34
N ASP A 96 -7.48 -28.83 31.33
CA ASP A 96 -8.23 -29.81 32.11
C ASP A 96 -7.22 -30.54 32.99
N THR A 97 -6.76 -29.87 34.05
CA THR A 97 -6.18 -30.55 35.21
C THR A 97 -7.27 -31.35 35.91
N THR A 98 -7.58 -32.54 35.39
CA THR A 98 -8.19 -33.60 36.20
C THR A 98 -7.07 -34.34 36.90
N THR A 99 -6.82 -33.95 38.14
CA THR A 99 -6.09 -34.75 39.12
C THR A 99 -6.88 -36.04 39.38
N ASP A 100 -6.36 -37.17 38.90
CA ASP A 100 -6.75 -38.51 39.35
C ASP A 100 -5.57 -39.09 40.17
N PRO A 101 -5.63 -39.08 41.52
CA PRO A 101 -4.67 -39.81 42.32
C PRO A 101 -5.14 -41.26 42.52
N GLU A 102 -4.38 -42.17 41.91
CA GLU A 102 -3.95 -43.47 42.45
C GLU A 102 -4.86 -44.17 43.48
N ASN A 103 -5.57 -45.20 43.00
CA ASN A 103 -5.46 -46.59 43.42
C ASN A 103 -5.16 -46.89 44.92
N GLU A 104 -6.17 -47.35 45.67
CA GLU A 104 -5.95 -48.22 46.82
C GLU A 104 -6.99 -49.34 46.87
N ASN A 105 -6.58 -50.53 46.45
CA ASN A 105 -7.25 -51.80 46.77
C ASN A 105 -7.23 -52.04 48.29
N GLN A 106 -8.33 -52.56 48.87
CA GLN A 106 -8.39 -53.78 49.71
C GLN A 106 -9.61 -53.84 50.66
N GLN A 107 -10.31 -54.99 50.63
CA GLN A 107 -10.85 -55.78 51.76
C GLN A 107 -11.95 -55.12 52.65
N VAL A 108 -13.12 -55.69 52.97
CA VAL A 108 -13.68 -57.05 53.06
C VAL A 108 -15.19 -56.94 52.85
#